data_AF-A0A6G2DNX5-F1
#
_entry.id   AF-A0A6G2DNX5-F1
#
_cell.length_a   1.000
_cell.length_b   1.000
_cell.length_c   1.000
_cell.angle_alpha   90.00
_cell.angle_beta   90.00
_cell.angle_gamma   90.00
#
_symmetry.space_group_name_H-M   'P 1'
#
loop_
_entity.id
_entity.type
_entity.pdbx_description
1 polymer ?
#
loop_
_entity_poly.entity_id
_entity_poly.type
_entity_poly.pdbx_seq_one_letter_code
_entity_poly.pdbx_strand_id
1 'polypeptide(L)' 'MFFEIARFASILRPKYLFLENVKGLLNHENGVTFETIISTVDELGYNVE' A
#
# COMPACT_ATOMS: atom_id res chain seq x y z
N MET A 1 5.64 -9.24 1.80
CA MET A 1 6.31 -8.08 2.44
C MET A 1 5.34 -6.91 2.66
N PHE A 2 4.56 -6.48 1.65
CA PHE A 2 3.58 -5.39 1.78
C PHE A 2 2.66 -5.51 3.01
N PHE A 3 2.05 -6.68 3.24
CA PHE A 3 1.15 -6.89 4.38
C PHE A 3 1.82 -6.69 5.75
N GLU A 4 3.12 -6.96 5.88
CA GLU A 4 3.84 -6.68 7.12
C GLU A 4 4.02 -5.17 7.34
N ILE A 5 4.27 -4.41 6.26
CA ILE A 5 4.33 -2.96 6.31
C ILE A 5 2.95 -2.39 6.70
N ALA A 6 1.87 -2.90 6.10
CA ALA A 6 0.49 -2.52 6.45
C ALA A 6 0.17 -2.84 7.92
N ARG A 7 0.60 -4.02 8.41
CA ARG A 7 0.47 -4.42 9.82
C ARG A 7 1.23 -3.48 10.76
N PHE A 8 2.46 -3.08 10.41
CA PHE A 8 3.19 -2.10 11.21
C PHE A 8 2.55 -0.71 11.14
N ALA A 9 2.05 -0.29 9.99
CA ALA A 9 1.36 0.98 9.83
C ALA A 9 0.06 1.05 10.66
N SER A 10 -0.68 -0.05 10.78
CA SER A 10 -1.89 -0.10 11.61
C SER A 10 -1.58 0.03 13.11
N ILE A 11 -0.45 -0.50 13.56
CA ILE A 11 -0.01 -0.45 14.96
C ILE A 11 0.63 0.90 15.28
N LEU A 12 1.58 1.35 14.46
CA LEU A 12 2.41 2.52 14.72
C LEU A 12 1.73 3.83 14.32
N ARG A 13 0.74 3.78 13.41
CA ARG A 13 -0.03 4.93 12.91
C ARG A 13 0.87 6.12 12.54
N PRO A 14 1.89 5.95 11.68
CA PRO A 14 2.75 7.06 11.26
C PRO A 14 1.92 8.14 10.55
N LYS A 15 2.40 9.39 10.55
CA LYS A 15 1.71 10.49 9.84
C LYS A 15 1.80 10.36 8.31
N TYR A 16 2.87 9.75 7.81
CA TYR A 16 3.15 9.58 6.39
C TYR A 16 3.74 8.19 6.13
N LEU A 17 3.41 7.62 4.96
CA LEU A 17 3.96 6.37 4.45
C LEU A 17 4.57 6.64 3.08
N PHE A 18 5.78 6.15 2.83
CA PHE A 18 6.43 6.19 1.53
C PHE A 18 6.77 4.77 1.11
N LEU A 19 6.17 4.32 0.00
CA LEU A 19 6.28 2.94 -0.49
C LEU A 19 6.89 2.94 -1.90
N GLU A 20 8.19 2.67 -2.00
CA GLU A 20 8.83 2.48 -3.29
C GLU A 20 8.46 1.10 -3.88
N ASN A 21 8.14 1.06 -5.16
CA ASN A 21 7.82 -0.17 -5.88
C ASN A 21 8.46 -0.20 -7.27
N VAL A 22 8.44 -1.38 -7.89
CA VAL A 22 8.97 -1.59 -9.25
C VAL A 22 8.09 -0.92 -10.32
N LYS A 23 8.71 -0.52 -11.44
CA LYS A 23 8.03 0.16 -12.57
C LYS A 23 6.85 -0.60 -13.18
N GLY A 24 6.79 -1.92 -13.00
CA GLY A 24 5.74 -2.79 -13.54
C GLY A 24 4.54 -3.01 -12.61
N LEU A 25 4.49 -2.40 -11.42
CA LEU A 25 3.46 -2.68 -10.43
C LEU A 25 2.03 -2.50 -10.95
N LEU A 26 1.80 -1.45 -11.76
CA LEU A 26 0.48 -1.15 -12.35
C LEU A 26 -0.04 -2.26 -13.28
N ASN A 27 0.87 -2.99 -13.93
CA ASN A 27 0.51 -4.04 -14.88
C ASN A 27 0.70 -5.45 -14.28
N HIS A 28 1.15 -5.53 -13.03
CA HIS A 28 1.34 -6.80 -12.35
C HIS A 28 -0.03 -7.43 -12.08
N GLU A 29 -0.20 -8.68 -12.52
CA GLU A 29 -1.47 -9.41 -12.38
C GLU A 29 -2.68 -8.62 -12.91
N ASN A 30 -2.55 -7.96 -14.07
CA ASN A 30 -3.58 -7.11 -14.66
C ASN A 30 -4.08 -5.97 -13.74
N GLY A 31 -3.23 -5.47 -12.83
CA GLY A 31 -3.53 -4.33 -11.96
C GLY A 31 -4.10 -4.71 -10.59
N VAL A 32 -4.42 -5.99 -10.35
CA VAL A 32 -4.98 -6.48 -9.08
C VAL A 32 -4.06 -6.17 -7.90
N THR A 33 -2.75 -6.31 -8.07
CA THR A 33 -1.77 -6.01 -7.02
C THR A 33 -1.81 -4.53 -6.61
N PHE A 34 -1.95 -3.62 -7.57
CA PHE A 34 -2.01 -2.19 -7.31
C PHE A 34 -3.32 -1.81 -6.61
N GLU A 35 -4.46 -2.32 -7.09
CA GLU A 35 -5.77 -2.11 -6.45
C GLU A 35 -5.77 -2.59 -4.99
N THR A 36 -5.19 -3.77 -4.73
CA THR A 36 -5.07 -4.32 -3.37
C THR A 36 -4.27 -3.38 -2.46
N ILE A 37 -3.16 -2.80 -2.96
CA ILE A 37 -2.33 -1.87 -2.20
C ILE A 37 -3.12 -0.61 -1.86
N ILE A 38 -3.80 0.00 -2.84
CA ILE A 38 -4.59 1.23 -2.62
C ILE A 38 -5.72 0.98 -1.63
N SER A 39 -6.51 -0.08 -1.81
CA SER A 39 -7.60 -0.44 -0.88
C SER A 39 -7.10 -0.64 0.54
N THR A 40 -5.97 -1.34 0.71
CA THR A 40 -5.39 -1.57 2.05
C THR A 40 -4.95 -0.27 2.70
N VAL A 41 -4.35 0.64 1.94
CA VAL A 41 -3.86 1.93 2.47
C VAL A 41 -5.03 2.86 2.82
N ASP A 42 -6.09 2.86 2.01
CA ASP A 42 -7.34 3.58 2.26
C ASP A 42 -8.07 3.06 3.52
N GLU A 43 -8.16 1.74 3.69
CA GLU A 43 -8.71 1.11 4.91
C GLU A 43 -7.93 1.47 6.18
N LEU A 44 -6.63 1.73 6.05
CA LEU A 44 -5.79 2.23 7.15
C LEU A 44 -6.02 3.73 7.42
N GLY A 45 -6.81 4.43 6.61
CA GLY A 45 -7.15 5.84 6.76
C GLY A 45 -6.06 6.78 6.21
N TYR A 46 -5.27 6.31 5.25
CA TYR A 46 -4.30 7.13 4.54
C TYR A 46 -4.83 7.48 3.15
N ASN A 47 -4.76 8.76 2.80
CA ASN A 47 -4.98 9.18 1.43
C ASN A 47 -3.74 8.87 0.59
N VAL A 48 -3.95 8.30 -0.60
CA VAL A 48 -2.89 8.04 -1.57
C VAL A 48 -2.93 9.12 -2.65
N GLU A 49 -1.77 9.73 -2.92
CA GLU A 49 -1.53 10.68 -4.04
C GLU A 49 -0.62 10.05 -5.10
#